data_AF-A0AAU7A7A8-F1
#
_entry.id   AF-A0AAU7A7A8-F1
#
_cell.length_a   1.000
_cell.length_b   1.000
_cell.length_c   1.000
_cell.angle_alpha   90.00
_cell.angle_beta   90.00
_cell.angle_gamma   90.00
#
_symmetry.space_group_name_H-M   'P 1'
#
loop_
_entity.id
_entity.type
_entity.pdbx_description
1 polymer ?
#
loop_
_entity_poly.entity_id
_entity_poly.type
_entity_poly.pdbx_seq_one_letter_code
_entity_poly.pdbx_strand_id
1 'polypeptide(L)'
;MALNEGEEWEWEPPSEDFVAGMGTGATKEATRWAYKGYLLEHAHAFRAISPQKTGRPRKGQYEDIDCRRAFATWHFVQSNIPEELRAGLTNRNLIGTMQSIQNALEQHMLEHDRKLFPIGEAAIESSISRGKSKLEISAGWNSKVCEKLMSTLSQTTS
;
A
#
# COMPACT_ATOMS: atom_id res chain seq x y z
N MET A 1 22.51 30.93 -40.30
CA MET A 1 21.25 30.27 -40.70
C MET A 1 20.12 31.21 -40.37
N ALA A 2 19.41 31.68 -41.38
CA ALA A 2 18.18 32.44 -41.23
C ALA A 2 17.01 31.49 -41.50
N LEU A 3 15.96 31.55 -40.69
CA LEU A 3 14.78 30.70 -40.80
C LEU A 3 13.88 31.23 -41.93
N ASN A 4 13.27 30.32 -42.68
CA ASN A 4 12.30 30.68 -43.71
C ASN A 4 10.95 31.04 -43.05
N GLU A 5 10.22 31.99 -43.64
CA GLU A 5 8.91 32.42 -43.16
C GLU A 5 7.90 31.26 -43.24
N GLY A 6 7.49 30.72 -42.08
CA GLY A 6 6.44 29.70 -41.99
C GLY A 6 6.74 28.49 -41.09
N GLU A 7 7.94 28.38 -40.51
CA GLU A 7 8.21 27.35 -39.48
C GLU A 7 7.58 27.77 -38.13
N GLU A 8 6.42 27.17 -37.82
CA GLU A 8 5.92 27.14 -36.45
C GLU A 8 6.86 26.29 -35.61
N TRP A 9 7.53 26.92 -34.64
CA TRP A 9 8.34 26.20 -33.67
C TRP A 9 7.44 25.27 -32.86
N GLU A 10 7.50 23.97 -33.13
CA GLU A 10 6.91 22.98 -32.25
C GLU A 10 7.75 22.92 -30.97
N TRP A 11 7.14 23.28 -29.85
CA TRP A 11 7.75 23.13 -28.54
C TRP A 11 7.97 21.65 -28.25
N GLU A 12 9.22 21.18 -28.39
CA GLU A 12 9.57 19.85 -27.90
C GLU A 12 9.48 19.84 -26.37
N PRO A 13 8.74 18.87 -25.79
CA PRO A 13 8.67 18.74 -24.34
C PRO A 13 10.06 18.40 -23.78
N PRO A 14 10.43 18.95 -22.60
CA PRO A 14 11.71 18.65 -21.97
C PRO A 14 11.90 17.15 -21.76
N SER A 15 13.08 16.64 -22.09
CA SER A 15 13.52 15.26 -21.87
C SER A 15 14.80 15.24 -21.02
N GLU A 16 15.23 14.06 -20.59
CA GLU A 16 16.47 13.92 -19.80
C GLU A 16 17.72 14.46 -20.54
N ASP A 17 17.68 14.45 -21.88
CA ASP A 17 18.77 14.88 -22.75
C ASP A 17 18.58 16.28 -23.34
N PHE A 18 17.39 16.89 -23.16
CA PHE A 18 17.08 18.21 -23.70
C PHE A 18 16.14 18.99 -22.77
N VAL A 19 16.61 20.14 -22.28
CA VAL A 19 15.78 21.09 -21.51
C VAL A 19 15.86 22.44 -22.19
N ALA A 20 14.71 23.00 -22.57
CA ALA A 20 14.65 24.31 -23.21
C ALA A 20 15.33 25.39 -22.35
N GLY A 21 16.21 26.19 -22.96
CA GLY A 21 17.01 27.21 -22.26
C GLY A 21 18.36 26.71 -21.72
N MET A 22 18.63 25.40 -21.76
CA MET A 22 19.98 24.86 -21.52
C MET A 22 20.82 24.99 -22.79
N GLY A 23 22.03 25.56 -22.67
CA GLY A 23 22.94 25.72 -23.79
C GLY A 23 23.46 24.40 -24.33
N THR A 24 23.78 24.34 -25.64
CA THR A 24 24.27 23.15 -26.36
C THR A 24 25.63 22.60 -25.85
N GLY A 25 26.31 23.33 -24.96
CA GLY A 25 27.55 22.91 -24.29
C GLY A 25 27.35 22.41 -22.86
N ALA A 26 26.11 22.27 -22.38
CA ALA A 26 25.81 21.77 -21.05
C ALA A 26 26.27 20.30 -20.90
N THR A 27 26.86 19.96 -19.76
CA THR A 27 27.19 18.57 -19.46
C THR A 27 25.90 17.76 -19.28
N LYS A 28 25.96 16.46 -19.60
CA LYS A 28 24.82 15.54 -19.41
C LYS A 28 24.28 15.57 -17.98
N GLU A 29 25.16 15.73 -16.99
CA GLU A 29 24.78 15.87 -15.59
C GLU A 29 23.98 17.15 -15.33
N ALA A 30 24.41 18.27 -15.91
CA ALA A 30 23.70 19.55 -15.79
C ALA A 30 22.30 19.47 -16.42
N THR A 31 22.17 18.89 -17.60
CA THR A 31 20.87 18.68 -18.26
C THR A 31 19.95 17.78 -17.43
N ARG A 32 20.48 16.69 -16.86
CA ARG A 32 19.74 15.81 -15.97
C ARG A 32 19.22 16.53 -14.72
N TRP A 33 20.04 17.38 -14.11
CA TRP A 33 19.63 18.16 -12.93
C TRP A 33 18.59 19.21 -13.29
N ALA A 34 18.71 19.88 -14.44
CA ALA A 34 17.71 20.82 -14.93
C ALA A 34 16.37 20.13 -15.17
N TYR A 35 16.36 18.95 -15.80
CA TYR A 35 15.14 18.16 -16.01
C TYR A 35 14.49 17.73 -14.69
N LYS A 36 15.29 17.26 -13.72
CA LYS A 36 14.79 16.94 -12.36
C LYS A 36 14.20 18.17 -11.67
N GLY A 37 14.83 19.33 -11.80
CA GLY A 37 14.33 20.60 -11.27
C GLY A 37 12.98 20.98 -11.88
N TYR A 38 12.87 20.90 -13.20
CA TYR A 38 11.62 21.11 -13.94
C TYR A 38 10.50 20.19 -13.44
N LEU A 39 10.76 18.88 -13.32
CA LEU A 39 9.78 17.94 -12.78
C LEU A 39 9.37 18.27 -11.33
N LEU A 40 10.31 18.71 -10.50
CA LEU A 40 10.04 19.10 -9.11
C LEU A 40 9.15 20.33 -9.04
N GLU A 41 9.42 21.36 -9.85
CA GLU A 41 8.62 22.57 -9.93
C GLU A 41 7.19 22.26 -10.38
N HIS A 42 7.04 21.42 -11.41
CA HIS A 42 5.74 20.94 -11.85
C HIS A 42 5.02 20.13 -10.76
N ALA A 43 5.72 19.23 -10.06
CA ALA A 43 5.13 18.49 -8.95
C ALA A 43 4.66 19.42 -7.82
N HIS A 44 5.40 20.50 -7.53
CA HIS A 44 5.00 21.51 -6.56
C HIS A 44 3.77 22.31 -7.04
N ALA A 45 3.75 22.72 -8.31
CA ALA A 45 2.60 23.38 -8.92
C ALA A 45 1.35 22.48 -8.87
N PHE A 46 1.47 21.20 -9.24
CA PHE A 46 0.38 20.24 -9.14
C PHE A 46 -0.10 20.05 -7.70
N ARG A 47 0.81 19.97 -6.72
CA ARG A 47 0.43 19.90 -5.29
C ARG A 47 -0.28 21.16 -4.81
N ALA A 48 0.12 22.33 -5.28
CA ALA A 48 -0.50 23.60 -4.92
C ALA A 48 -1.90 23.76 -5.55
N ILE A 49 -2.10 23.25 -6.77
CA ILE A 49 -3.39 23.27 -7.47
C ILE A 49 -4.30 22.14 -6.97
N SER A 50 -3.73 20.99 -6.60
CA SER A 50 -4.51 19.86 -6.11
C SER A 50 -5.21 20.28 -4.82
N PRO A 51 -6.54 20.15 -4.73
CA PRO A 51 -7.23 20.39 -3.47
C PRO A 51 -6.65 19.44 -2.44
N GLN A 52 -5.98 20.00 -1.42
CA GLN A 52 -5.67 19.27 -0.19
C GLN A 52 -6.98 18.64 0.25
N LYS A 53 -7.10 17.29 0.14
CA LYS A 53 -8.30 16.57 0.56
C LYS A 53 -8.47 16.84 2.06
N THR A 54 -9.27 17.85 2.38
CA THR A 54 -9.46 18.34 3.73
C THR A 54 -10.45 17.38 4.38
N GLY A 55 -9.92 16.42 5.14
CA GLY A 55 -10.70 15.38 5.79
C GLY A 55 -9.92 14.09 5.96
N ARG A 56 -10.33 13.26 6.92
CA ARG A 56 -9.78 11.92 7.07
C ARG A 56 -10.01 11.15 5.76
N PRO A 57 -8.97 10.56 5.14
CA PRO A 57 -9.15 9.71 3.98
C PRO A 57 -10.24 8.69 4.26
N ARG A 58 -11.21 8.55 3.34
CA ARG A 58 -12.21 7.49 3.45
C ARG A 58 -11.45 6.17 3.43
N LYS A 59 -11.51 5.43 4.54
CA LYS A 59 -10.96 4.08 4.60
C LYS A 59 -11.64 3.26 3.50
N GLY A 60 -10.84 2.52 2.74
CA GLY A 60 -11.33 1.52 1.80
C GLY A 60 -12.22 0.48 2.50
N GLN A 61 -13.04 -0.23 1.71
CA GLN A 61 -14.06 -1.18 2.19
C GLN A 61 -13.52 -2.22 3.20
N TYR A 62 -12.25 -2.61 3.08
CA TYR A 62 -11.59 -3.60 3.93
C TYR A 62 -10.40 -3.05 4.72
N GLU A 63 -10.22 -1.73 4.78
CA GLU A 63 -9.08 -1.11 5.47
C GLU A 63 -9.25 -0.97 6.99
N ASP A 64 -10.40 -1.38 7.52
CA ASP A 64 -10.70 -1.32 8.94
C ASP A 64 -9.88 -2.34 9.75
N ILE A 65 -9.65 -2.04 11.04
CA ILE A 65 -8.82 -2.88 11.91
C ILE A 65 -9.43 -4.28 12.09
N ASP A 66 -10.76 -4.36 12.16
CA ASP A 66 -11.50 -5.63 12.22
C ASP A 66 -11.16 -6.52 11.00
N CYS A 67 -11.21 -5.94 9.80
CA CYS A 67 -10.88 -6.66 8.55
C CYS A 67 -9.40 -7.05 8.52
N ARG A 68 -8.49 -6.16 8.91
CA ARG A 68 -7.05 -6.45 8.95
C ARG A 68 -6.72 -7.62 9.88
N ARG A 69 -7.30 -7.64 11.09
CA ARG A 69 -7.13 -8.74 12.05
C ARG A 69 -7.65 -10.05 11.47
N ALA A 70 -8.87 -10.06 10.95
CA ALA A 70 -9.47 -11.26 10.36
C ALA A 70 -8.69 -11.77 9.13
N PHE A 71 -8.22 -10.88 8.26
CA PHE A 71 -7.39 -11.23 7.10
C PHE A 71 -6.04 -11.81 7.52
N ALA A 72 -5.35 -11.19 8.48
CA ALA A 72 -4.08 -11.70 9.00
C ALA A 72 -4.24 -13.10 9.62
N THR A 73 -5.31 -13.32 10.38
CA THR A 73 -5.62 -14.65 10.92
C THR A 73 -5.96 -15.65 9.82
N TRP A 74 -6.76 -15.25 8.83
CA TRP A 74 -7.05 -16.10 7.67
C TRP A 74 -5.78 -16.51 6.93
N HIS A 75 -4.89 -15.57 6.65
CA HIS A 75 -3.63 -15.84 5.98
C HIS A 75 -2.77 -16.84 6.78
N PHE A 76 -2.65 -16.63 8.09
CA PHE A 76 -1.94 -17.56 8.96
C PHE A 76 -2.52 -18.98 8.88
N VAL A 77 -3.85 -19.12 8.95
CA VAL A 77 -4.52 -20.42 8.85
C VAL A 77 -4.27 -21.07 7.48
N GLN A 78 -4.34 -20.29 6.40
CA GLN A 78 -4.11 -20.79 5.05
C GLN A 78 -2.67 -21.30 4.84
N SER A 79 -1.67 -20.58 5.38
CA SER A 79 -0.26 -20.94 5.21
C SER A 79 0.22 -22.06 6.13
N ASN A 80 -0.38 -22.22 7.31
CA ASN A 80 0.19 -23.09 8.35
C ASN A 80 -0.70 -24.29 8.73
N ILE A 81 -1.98 -24.29 8.35
CA ILE A 81 -2.94 -25.30 8.83
C ILE A 81 -3.59 -26.02 7.64
N PRO A 82 -3.45 -27.37 7.56
CA PRO A 82 -4.15 -28.19 6.57
C PRO A 82 -5.66 -28.00 6.62
N GLU A 83 -6.33 -28.09 5.46
CA GLU A 83 -7.76 -27.80 5.33
C GLU A 83 -8.63 -28.67 6.26
N GLU A 84 -8.25 -29.93 6.47
CA GLU A 84 -9.04 -30.87 7.28
C GLU A 84 -9.12 -30.46 8.75
N LEU A 85 -8.13 -29.69 9.23
CA LEU A 85 -8.02 -29.28 10.63
C LEU A 85 -8.64 -27.90 10.90
N ARG A 86 -9.06 -27.16 9.86
CA ARG A 86 -9.51 -25.77 10.00
C ARG A 86 -10.85 -25.61 10.70
N ALA A 87 -11.75 -26.58 10.54
CA ALA A 87 -13.09 -26.53 11.12
C ALA A 87 -13.09 -26.54 12.66
N GLY A 88 -12.04 -27.09 13.29
CA GLY A 88 -11.89 -27.13 14.74
C GLY A 88 -11.28 -25.87 15.37
N LEU A 89 -10.88 -24.88 14.54
CA LEU A 89 -10.16 -23.71 15.02
C LEU A 89 -11.10 -22.66 15.61
N THR A 90 -10.86 -22.29 16.86
CA THR A 90 -11.55 -21.18 17.52
C THR A 90 -10.76 -19.88 17.38
N ASN A 91 -11.48 -18.75 17.39
CA ASN A 91 -10.84 -17.42 17.35
C ASN A 91 -9.86 -17.26 18.52
N ARG A 92 -10.25 -17.72 19.72
CA ARG A 92 -9.43 -17.62 20.93
C ARG A 92 -8.07 -18.32 20.79
N ASN A 93 -8.03 -19.52 20.23
CA ASN A 93 -6.78 -20.26 20.02
C ASN A 93 -5.87 -19.50 19.04
N LEU A 94 -6.44 -19.02 17.94
CA LEU A 94 -5.68 -18.30 16.92
C LEU A 94 -5.18 -16.94 17.42
N ILE A 95 -5.96 -16.23 18.24
CA ILE A 95 -5.53 -14.98 18.87
C ILE A 95 -4.28 -15.21 19.72
N GLY A 96 -4.27 -16.26 20.55
CA GLY A 96 -3.11 -16.58 21.41
C GLY A 96 -1.85 -16.84 20.58
N THR A 97 -1.98 -17.58 19.48
CA THR A 97 -0.87 -17.84 18.55
C THR A 97 -0.37 -16.55 17.89
N MET A 98 -1.28 -15.72 17.38
CA MET A 98 -0.91 -14.44 16.73
C MET A 98 -0.25 -13.47 17.72
N GLN A 99 -0.71 -13.39 18.96
CA GLN A 99 -0.09 -12.59 20.02
C GLN A 99 1.33 -13.10 20.34
N SER A 100 1.53 -14.41 20.39
CA SER A 100 2.83 -15.02 20.66
C SER A 100 3.84 -14.73 19.54
N ILE A 101 3.39 -14.86 18.28
CA ILE A 101 4.21 -14.52 17.10
C ILE A 101 4.58 -13.04 17.11
N GLN A 102 3.61 -12.17 17.35
CA GLN A 102 3.82 -10.72 17.42
C GLN A 102 4.81 -10.33 18.51
N ASN A 103 4.71 -10.93 19.69
CA ASN A 103 5.63 -10.68 20.79
C ASN A 103 7.06 -11.17 20.48
N ALA A 104 7.19 -12.32 19.80
CA ALA A 104 8.49 -12.83 19.37
C ALA A 104 9.15 -11.93 18.31
N LEU A 105 8.35 -11.33 17.42
CA LEU A 105 8.82 -10.43 16.37
C LEU A 105 9.02 -8.98 16.84
N GLU A 106 8.51 -8.61 18.02
CA GLU A 106 8.54 -7.24 18.54
C GLU A 106 9.96 -6.66 18.62
N GLN A 107 10.97 -7.51 18.84
CA GLN A 107 12.38 -7.09 18.86
C GLN A 107 12.89 -6.58 17.49
N HIS A 108 12.17 -6.86 16.41
CA HIS A 108 12.54 -6.52 15.03
C HIS A 108 11.53 -5.60 14.33
N MET A 109 10.44 -5.20 14.99
CA MET A 109 9.41 -4.33 14.40
C MET A 109 9.64 -2.87 14.77
N LEU A 110 9.34 -1.96 13.85
CA LEU A 110 9.38 -0.52 14.10
C LEU A 110 8.15 -0.09 14.93
N GLU A 111 8.29 0.86 15.86
CA GLU A 111 7.22 1.29 16.79
C GLU A 111 5.91 1.72 16.12
N HIS A 112 5.96 2.15 14.86
CA HIS A 112 4.80 2.61 14.09
C HIS A 112 3.95 1.47 13.49
N ASP A 113 4.45 0.23 13.53
CA ASP A 113 3.66 -0.95 13.20
C ASP A 113 2.72 -1.26 14.37
N ARG A 114 1.59 -0.55 14.39
CA ARG A 114 0.51 -0.80 15.35
C ARG A 114 0.23 -2.29 15.43
N LYS A 115 0.48 -2.87 16.62
CA LYS A 115 0.27 -4.29 16.84
C LYS A 115 -1.16 -4.67 16.48
N LEU A 116 -1.32 -5.59 15.52
CA LEU A 116 -2.65 -6.08 15.14
C LEU A 116 -3.27 -6.88 16.29
N PHE A 117 -2.44 -7.56 17.09
CA PHE A 117 -2.86 -8.38 18.21
C PHE A 117 -2.12 -7.95 19.49
N PRO A 118 -2.46 -6.81 20.10
CA PRO A 118 -1.85 -6.39 21.36
C PRO A 118 -2.27 -7.34 22.50
N ILE A 119 -1.36 -7.54 23.45
CA ILE A 119 -1.63 -8.33 24.65
C ILE A 119 -2.52 -7.50 25.59
N GLY A 120 -3.59 -8.08 26.12
CA GLY A 120 -4.50 -7.45 27.09
C GLY A 120 -5.71 -6.73 26.50
N GLU A 121 -5.87 -6.67 25.17
CA GLU A 121 -7.07 -6.09 24.57
C GLU A 121 -8.22 -7.10 24.53
N ALA A 122 -9.22 -6.91 25.39
CA ALA A 122 -10.38 -7.80 25.50
C ALA A 122 -11.28 -7.84 24.25
N ALA A 123 -11.20 -6.82 23.39
CA ALA A 123 -12.08 -6.67 22.23
C ALA A 123 -11.60 -7.40 20.96
N ILE A 124 -10.43 -8.04 20.96
CA ILE A 124 -9.84 -8.67 19.77
C ILE A 124 -10.74 -9.76 19.19
N GLU A 125 -11.34 -10.61 20.03
CA GLU A 125 -12.22 -11.69 19.57
C GLU A 125 -13.45 -11.14 18.85
N SER A 126 -14.06 -10.08 19.40
CA SER A 126 -15.18 -9.39 18.76
C SER A 126 -14.76 -8.72 17.43
N SER A 127 -13.53 -8.21 17.38
CA SER A 127 -12.94 -7.55 16.21
C SER A 127 -12.73 -8.54 15.07
N ILE A 128 -12.18 -9.72 15.36
CA ILE A 128 -12.04 -10.81 14.38
C ILE A 128 -13.41 -11.29 13.93
N SER A 129 -14.36 -11.47 14.85
CA SER A 129 -15.72 -11.91 14.49
C SER A 129 -16.38 -10.95 13.49
N ARG A 130 -16.35 -9.63 13.76
CA ARG A 130 -16.84 -8.60 12.83
C ARG A 130 -16.08 -8.62 11.49
N GLY A 131 -14.76 -8.76 11.55
CA GLY A 131 -13.92 -8.87 10.36
C GLY A 131 -14.24 -10.10 9.50
N LYS A 132 -14.48 -11.26 10.13
CA LYS A 132 -14.90 -12.49 9.45
C LYS A 132 -16.22 -12.31 8.73
N SER A 133 -17.19 -11.63 9.35
CA SER A 133 -18.46 -11.32 8.69
C SER A 133 -18.27 -10.39 7.49
N LYS A 134 -17.44 -9.35 7.60
CA LYS A 134 -17.16 -8.42 6.49
C LYS A 134 -16.38 -9.06 5.33
N LEU A 135 -15.48 -9.99 5.64
CA LEU A 135 -14.65 -10.71 4.67
C LEU A 135 -15.24 -12.05 4.23
N GLU A 136 -16.46 -12.37 4.66
CA GLU A 136 -17.14 -13.63 4.32
C GLU A 136 -16.30 -14.88 4.63
N ILE A 137 -15.58 -14.87 5.75
CA ILE A 137 -14.75 -16.02 6.18
C ILE A 137 -15.63 -17.07 6.83
N SER A 138 -15.66 -18.26 6.23
CA SER A 138 -16.44 -19.40 6.70
C SER A 138 -15.92 -19.98 8.02
N ALA A 139 -16.69 -20.91 8.60
CA ALA A 139 -16.26 -21.68 9.77
C ALA A 139 -14.98 -22.50 9.49
N GLY A 140 -14.81 -22.99 8.26
CA GLY A 140 -13.61 -23.68 7.79
C GLY A 140 -12.48 -22.73 7.36
N TRP A 141 -12.55 -21.44 7.70
CA TRP A 141 -11.54 -20.43 7.36
C TRP A 141 -11.29 -20.23 5.86
N ASN A 142 -12.32 -20.46 5.03
CA ASN A 142 -12.28 -20.21 3.59
C ASN A 142 -12.97 -18.88 3.24
N SER A 143 -12.42 -18.10 2.31
CA SER A 143 -13.01 -16.83 1.85
C SER A 143 -12.52 -16.45 0.45
N LYS A 144 -13.47 -16.29 -0.48
CA LYS A 144 -13.20 -15.78 -1.83
C LYS A 144 -12.79 -14.30 -1.83
N VAL A 145 -13.24 -13.53 -0.84
CA VAL A 145 -12.88 -12.11 -0.70
C VAL A 145 -11.40 -11.99 -0.34
N CYS A 146 -10.94 -12.78 0.64
CA CYS A 146 -9.54 -12.80 1.04
C CYS A 146 -8.61 -13.27 -0.08
N GLU A 147 -9.01 -14.29 -0.85
CA GLU A 147 -8.24 -14.77 -2.01
C GLU A 147 -8.04 -13.66 -3.06
N LYS A 148 -9.09 -12.91 -3.39
CA LYS A 148 -9.00 -11.76 -4.31
C LYS A 148 -8.14 -10.63 -3.76
N LEU A 149 -8.22 -10.35 -2.46
CA LEU A 149 -7.37 -9.35 -1.81
C LEU A 149 -5.90 -9.75 -1.91
N MET A 150 -5.59 -11.04 -1.66
CA MET A 150 -4.23 -11.55 -1.79
C MET A 150 -3.71 -11.46 -3.22
N SER A 151 -4.51 -11.87 -4.22
CA SER A 151 -4.07 -11.79 -5.62
C SER A 151 -3.77 -10.36 -6.06
N THR A 152 -4.54 -9.38 -5.58
CA THR A 152 -4.34 -7.96 -5.89
C THR A 152 -3.05 -7.43 -5.26
N LEU A 153 -2.74 -7.84 -4.02
CA LEU A 153 -1.50 -7.48 -3.34
C LEU A 153 -0.27 -8.02 -4.08
N SER A 154 -0.32 -9.27 -4.55
CA SER A 154 0.77 -9.89 -5.30
C SER A 154 1.05 -9.20 -6.63
N GLN A 155 0.02 -8.68 -7.31
CA GLN A 155 0.17 -7.97 -8.59
C GLN A 155 0.76 -6.57 -8.46
N THR A 156 0.56 -5.90 -7.31
CA THR A 156 1.03 -4.53 -7.10
C THR A 156 2.51 -4.47 -6.67
N THR A 157 3.10 -5.62 -6.32
CA THR A 157 4.49 -5.75 -5.86
C THR A 157 5.42 -6.31 -6.96
N SER A 158 4.94 -6.44 -8.20
CA SER A 158 5.72 -6.86 -9.38
C SER A 158 6.18 -5.67 -10.20
#